data_AF-A0A8H7UD82-F1
#
_entry.id   AF-A0A8H7UD82-F1
#
_cell.length_a   1.000
_cell.length_b   1.000
_cell.length_c   1.000
_cell.angle_alpha   90.00
_cell.angle_beta   90.00
_cell.angle_gamma   90.00
#
_symmetry.space_group_name_H-M   'P 1'
#
loop_
_entity.id
_entity.type
_entity.pdbx_description
1 polymer ?
#
loop_
_entity_poly.entity_id
_entity_poly.type
_entity_poly.pdbx_seq_one_letter_code
_entity_poly.pdbx_strand_id
1 'polypeptide(L)'
;MSAKLTGAAQGFLSKLSAIQKPVVYNSKVAAEIAKTVYKKEGMAFPSGQQFSEARTYVEKNLNRNAFKGLTLRDIAKGGVVAAEIYTFFLIGEIVGRRNLIGYNVPSAKHAEH
;
A
#
# COMPACT_ATOMS: atom_id res chain seq x y z
N MET A 1 21.90 -4.41 42.02
CA MET A 1 20.80 -4.38 41.01
C MET A 1 21.26 -3.81 39.66
N SER A 2 22.13 -2.79 39.60
CA SER A 2 22.62 -2.18 38.35
C SER A 2 23.40 -3.13 37.40
N ALA A 3 24.33 -3.94 37.91
CA ALA A 3 25.19 -4.79 37.06
C ALA A 3 24.44 -5.90 36.27
N LYS A 4 23.33 -6.43 36.81
CA LYS A 4 22.51 -7.44 36.11
C LYS A 4 21.68 -6.82 34.97
N LEU A 5 21.24 -5.57 35.15
CA LEU A 5 20.51 -4.83 34.11
C LEU A 5 21.44 -4.45 32.95
N THR A 6 22.66 -4.01 33.26
CA THR A 6 23.69 -3.70 32.26
C THR A 6 24.10 -4.95 31.47
N GLY A 7 24.28 -6.10 32.13
CA GLY A 7 24.60 -7.36 31.44
C GLY A 7 23.48 -7.87 30.52
N ALA A 8 22.22 -7.74 30.93
CA ALA A 8 21.07 -8.08 30.10
C ALA A 8 20.92 -7.14 28.89
N ALA A 9 21.14 -5.84 29.08
CA ALA A 9 21.18 -4.85 28.00
C ALA A 9 22.31 -5.14 27.01
N GLN A 10 23.51 -5.48 27.51
CA GLN A 10 24.66 -5.84 26.68
C GLN A 10 24.37 -7.09 25.82
N GLY A 11 23.78 -8.13 26.42
CA GLY A 11 23.40 -9.36 25.72
C GLY A 11 22.30 -9.15 24.66
N PHE A 12 21.34 -8.25 24.93
CA PHE A 12 20.32 -7.86 23.96
C PHE A 12 20.93 -7.07 22.79
N LEU A 13 21.83 -6.12 23.07
CA LEU A 13 22.55 -5.37 22.05
C LEU A 13 23.39 -6.28 21.15
N SER A 14 24.11 -7.25 21.72
CA SER A 14 24.88 -8.22 20.94
C SER A 14 24.01 -9.08 20.02
N LYS A 15 22.80 -9.45 20.46
CA LYS A 15 21.82 -10.17 19.62
C LYS A 15 21.26 -9.29 18.50
N LEU A 16 20.96 -8.02 18.77
CA LEU A 16 20.57 -7.07 17.73
C LEU A 16 21.67 -6.88 16.68
N SER A 17 22.93 -6.71 17.11
CA SER A 17 24.08 -6.60 16.21
C SER A 17 24.29 -7.86 15.38
N ALA A 18 24.01 -9.04 15.92
CA ALA A 18 24.07 -10.31 15.18
C ALA A 18 22.98 -10.43 14.12
N ILE A 19 21.76 -9.94 14.40
CA ILE A 19 20.61 -9.98 13.47
C ILE A 19 20.67 -8.83 12.44
N GLN A 20 21.37 -7.74 12.74
CA GLN A 20 21.48 -6.58 11.86
C GLN A 20 22.07 -6.96 10.49
N LYS A 21 23.17 -7.72 10.45
CA LYS A 21 23.81 -8.12 9.19
C LYS A 21 22.89 -8.92 8.25
N PRO A 22 22.24 -10.02 8.68
CA PRO A 22 21.32 -10.77 7.82
C PRO A 22 20.06 -9.96 7.46
N VAL A 23 19.51 -9.15 8.37
CA VAL A 23 18.34 -8.31 8.06
C VAL A 23 18.66 -7.26 7.01
N VAL A 24 19.80 -6.58 7.13
CA VAL A 24 20.24 -5.58 6.15
C VAL A 24 20.54 -6.23 4.79
N TYR A 25 21.12 -7.43 4.78
CA TYR A 25 21.34 -8.15 3.52
C TYR A 25 20.02 -8.54 2.86
N ASN A 26 19.11 -9.17 3.61
CA ASN A 26 17.82 -9.62 3.10
C ASN A 26 16.93 -8.45 2.66
N SER A 27 16.97 -7.31 3.35
CA SER A 27 16.23 -6.12 2.94
C SER A 27 16.76 -5.52 1.64
N LYS A 28 18.08 -5.54 1.42
CA LYS A 28 18.67 -5.13 0.13
C LYS A 28 18.26 -6.05 -1.02
N VAL A 29 18.28 -7.36 -0.80
CA VAL A 29 17.82 -8.33 -1.80
C VAL A 29 16.33 -8.10 -2.12
N ALA A 30 15.50 -7.95 -1.09
CA ALA A 30 14.08 -7.63 -1.26
C ALA A 30 13.87 -6.32 -2.04
N ALA A 31 14.68 -5.29 -1.78
CA ALA A 31 14.62 -4.02 -2.50
C ALA A 31 14.98 -4.15 -3.98
N GLU A 32 16.00 -4.94 -4.34
CA GLU A 32 16.36 -5.19 -5.75
C GLU A 32 15.30 -6.02 -6.48
N ILE A 33 14.67 -6.98 -5.78
CA ILE A 33 13.54 -7.74 -6.32
C ILE A 33 12.36 -6.79 -6.56
N ALA A 34 12.00 -5.97 -5.57
CA ALA A 34 10.92 -5.00 -5.69
C ALA A 34 11.16 -4.02 -6.85
N LYS A 35 12.40 -3.53 -7.01
CA LYS A 35 12.80 -2.66 -8.12
C LYS A 35 12.67 -3.34 -9.47
N THR A 36 13.01 -4.62 -9.55
CA THR A 36 12.88 -5.42 -10.78
C THR A 36 11.42 -5.58 -11.18
N VAL A 37 10.56 -5.91 -10.21
CA VAL A 37 9.11 -6.04 -10.42
C VAL A 37 8.53 -4.68 -10.85
N TYR A 38 8.87 -3.59 -10.15
CA TYR A 38 8.38 -2.25 -10.49
C TYR A 38 8.65 -1.87 -11.95
N LYS A 39 9.86 -2.17 -12.45
CA LYS A 39 10.23 -1.88 -13.85
C LYS A 39 9.57 -2.82 -14.84
N LYS A 40 9.52 -4.13 -14.56
CA LYS A 40 8.99 -5.13 -15.49
C LYS A 40 7.47 -5.09 -15.62
N GLU A 41 6.78 -4.86 -14.50
CA GLU A 41 5.32 -4.76 -14.46
C GLU A 41 4.82 -3.37 -14.92
N GLY A 42 5.73 -2.46 -15.29
CA GLY A 42 5.34 -1.13 -15.77
C GLY A 42 4.56 -0.32 -14.73
N MET A 43 4.88 -0.47 -13.44
CA MET A 43 4.22 0.23 -12.33
C MET A 43 4.51 1.74 -12.28
N ALA A 44 5.19 2.27 -13.30
CA ALA A 44 5.35 3.69 -13.49
C ALA A 44 3.98 4.34 -13.77
N PHE A 45 3.84 5.60 -13.36
CA PHE A 45 2.65 6.36 -13.69
C PHE A 45 2.48 6.41 -15.22
N PRO A 46 1.28 6.09 -15.75
CA PRO A 46 1.08 6.03 -17.19
C PRO A 46 1.23 7.41 -17.84
N SER A 47 1.60 7.42 -19.12
CA SER A 47 1.71 8.65 -19.90
C SER A 47 0.34 9.29 -20.12
N GLY A 48 0.31 10.60 -20.42
CA GLY A 48 -0.94 11.31 -20.70
C GLY A 48 -1.74 10.71 -21.88
N GLN A 49 -1.05 10.10 -22.85
CA GLN A 49 -1.69 9.39 -23.96
C GLN A 49 -2.41 8.12 -23.48
N GLN A 50 -1.77 7.33 -22.62
CA GLN A 50 -2.36 6.12 -22.04
C GLN A 50 -3.62 6.44 -21.20
N PHE A 51 -3.65 7.58 -20.52
CA PHE A 51 -4.87 8.05 -19.84
C PHE A 51 -6.01 8.35 -20.82
N SER A 52 -5.72 9.02 -21.94
CA SER A 52 -6.71 9.33 -22.96
C SER A 52 -7.28 8.06 -23.61
N GLU A 53 -6.41 7.08 -23.88
CA GLU A 53 -6.79 5.77 -24.40
C GLU A 53 -7.67 5.00 -23.42
N ALA A 54 -7.28 4.93 -22.14
CA ALA A 54 -8.06 4.27 -21.10
C ALA A 54 -9.44 4.91 -20.93
N ARG A 55 -9.52 6.25 -20.95
CA ARG A 55 -10.80 6.97 -20.90
C ARG A 55 -11.69 6.62 -22.08
N THR A 56 -11.15 6.69 -23.29
CA THR A 56 -11.88 6.36 -24.52
C THR A 56 -12.36 4.91 -24.51
N TYR A 57 -11.54 3.99 -23.99
CA TYR A 57 -11.91 2.59 -23.83
C TYR A 57 -13.09 2.43 -22.87
N VAL A 58 -13.05 3.07 -21.71
CA VAL A 58 -14.16 3.02 -20.74
C VAL A 58 -15.42 3.59 -21.36
N GLU A 59 -15.38 4.78 -21.96
CA GLU A 59 -16.53 5.44 -22.58
C GLU A 59 -17.19 4.57 -23.68
N LYS A 60 -16.39 3.89 -24.50
CA LYS A 60 -16.89 2.99 -25.55
C LYS A 60 -17.55 1.73 -25.01
N ASN A 61 -17.04 1.19 -23.91
CA ASN A 61 -17.53 -0.07 -23.32
C ASN A 61 -18.65 0.13 -22.30
N LEU A 62 -18.90 1.37 -21.84
CA LEU A 62 -19.96 1.72 -20.90
C LEU A 62 -21.34 1.81 -21.59
N ASN A 63 -21.78 0.74 -22.24
CA ASN A 63 -23.08 0.67 -22.89
C ASN A 63 -24.07 -0.18 -22.06
N ARG A 64 -25.36 0.16 -22.06
CA ARG A 64 -26.43 -0.65 -21.44
C ARG A 64 -26.47 -2.09 -21.95
N ASN A 65 -25.98 -2.35 -23.17
CA ASN A 65 -25.88 -3.70 -23.71
C ASN A 65 -24.72 -4.52 -23.11
N ALA A 66 -23.68 -3.89 -22.56
CA ALA A 66 -22.55 -4.58 -21.93
C ALA A 66 -22.97 -5.34 -20.65
N PHE A 67 -24.03 -4.86 -19.97
CA PHE A 67 -24.53 -5.46 -18.74
C PHE A 67 -25.49 -6.63 -18.95
N LYS A 68 -26.01 -6.83 -20.17
CA LYS A 68 -27.05 -7.82 -20.45
C LYS A 68 -26.52 -9.26 -20.61
N GLY A 69 -25.21 -9.43 -20.76
CA GLY A 69 -24.57 -10.73 -20.99
C GLY A 69 -23.57 -11.16 -19.91
N LEU A 70 -23.60 -10.52 -18.73
CA LEU A 70 -22.61 -10.79 -17.69
C LEU A 70 -22.89 -12.12 -16.97
N THR A 71 -21.87 -12.97 -16.89
CA THR A 71 -21.93 -14.20 -16.08
C THR A 71 -21.61 -13.87 -14.62
N LEU A 72 -22.09 -14.68 -13.66
CA LEU A 72 -21.73 -14.55 -12.24
C LEU A 72 -20.21 -14.51 -11.99
N ARG A 73 -19.44 -15.24 -12.81
CA ARG A 73 -17.97 -15.23 -12.76
C ARG A 73 -17.38 -13.87 -13.16
N ASP A 74 -17.98 -13.18 -14.12
CA ASP A 74 -17.52 -11.87 -14.58
C ASP A 74 -17.83 -10.80 -13.53
N ILE A 75 -18.99 -10.90 -12.89
CA ILE A 75 -19.36 -10.05 -11.75
C ILE A 75 -18.38 -10.27 -10.58
N ALA A 76 -18.05 -11.52 -10.25
CA ALA A 76 -17.10 -11.82 -9.19
C ALA A 76 -15.71 -11.23 -9.47
N LYS A 77 -15.20 -11.40 -10.69
CA LYS A 77 -13.92 -10.79 -11.11
C LYS A 77 -13.98 -9.27 -11.08
N GLY A 78 -15.05 -8.68 -11.60
CA GLY A 78 -15.27 -7.23 -11.58
C GLY A 78 -15.32 -6.68 -10.15
N GLY A 79 -15.94 -7.41 -9.23
CA GLY A 79 -15.99 -7.08 -7.81
C GLY A 79 -14.62 -7.06 -7.15
N VAL A 80 -13.74 -8.04 -7.46
CA VAL A 80 -12.36 -8.05 -6.97
C VAL A 80 -11.60 -6.82 -7.47
N VAL A 81 -11.67 -6.54 -8.77
CA VAL A 81 -11.00 -5.35 -9.36
C VAL A 81 -11.56 -4.05 -8.77
N ALA A 82 -12.86 -3.97 -8.53
CA ALA A 82 -13.47 -2.80 -7.90
C ALA A 82 -12.97 -2.62 -6.44
N ALA A 83 -12.80 -3.71 -5.70
CA ALA A 83 -12.24 -3.67 -4.34
C ALA A 83 -10.77 -3.22 -4.35
N GLU A 84 -9.99 -3.62 -5.36
CA GLU A 84 -8.61 -3.15 -5.56
C GLU A 84 -8.56 -1.64 -5.82
N ILE A 85 -9.41 -1.13 -6.73
CA ILE A 85 -9.51 0.31 -7.02
C ILE A 85 -9.90 1.09 -5.75
N TYR A 86 -10.87 0.58 -4.98
CA TYR A 86 -11.28 1.20 -3.72
C TYR A 86 -10.15 1.22 -2.70
N THR A 87 -9.32 0.17 -2.66
CA THR A 87 -8.16 0.12 -1.78
C THR A 87 -7.12 1.20 -2.15
N PHE A 88 -6.86 1.41 -3.45
CA PHE A 88 -5.99 2.51 -3.90
C PHE A 88 -6.55 3.89 -3.52
N PHE A 89 -7.87 4.08 -3.58
CA PHE A 89 -8.53 5.30 -3.13
C PHE A 89 -8.27 5.57 -1.64
N LEU A 90 -8.43 4.55 -0.78
CA LEU A 90 -8.14 4.66 0.66
C LEU A 90 -6.66 4.93 0.95
N ILE A 91 -5.74 4.30 0.21
CA ILE A 91 -4.30 4.61 0.31
C ILE A 91 -4.04 6.07 -0.07
N GLY A 92 -4.70 6.56 -1.13
CA GLY A 92 -4.66 7.97 -1.52
C GLY A 92 -5.15 8.91 -0.41
N GLU A 93 -6.24 8.57 0.28
CA GLU A 93 -6.72 9.33 1.43
C GLU A 93 -5.70 9.33 2.57
N ILE A 94 -5.09 8.18 2.91
CA ILE A 94 -4.05 8.07 3.95
C ILE A 94 -2.86 8.98 3.64
N VAL A 95 -2.41 9.01 2.38
CA VAL A 95 -1.33 9.89 1.92
C VAL A 95 -1.76 11.35 1.98
N GLY A 96 -2.96 11.67 1.49
CA GLY A 96 -3.51 13.04 1.45
C GLY A 96 -3.67 13.66 2.83
N ARG A 97 -4.14 12.89 3.81
CA ARG A 97 -4.28 13.34 5.21
C ARG A 97 -3.02 13.12 6.06
N ARG A 98 -2.00 12.43 5.53
CA ARG A 98 -0.74 12.08 6.20
C ARG A 98 -0.93 11.38 7.55
N ASN A 99 -2.02 10.63 7.70
CA ASN A 99 -2.36 9.93 8.95
C ASN A 99 -2.97 8.56 8.64
N LEU A 100 -2.39 7.51 9.22
CA LEU A 100 -2.80 6.13 9.02
C LEU A 100 -4.20 5.85 9.59
N ILE A 101 -4.58 6.51 10.70
CA ILE A 101 -5.85 6.27 11.41
C ILE A 101 -6.52 7.60 11.76
N GLY A 102 -7.77 7.78 11.32
CA GLY A 102 -8.56 9.00 11.52
C GLY A 102 -7.93 10.33 11.05
N TYR A 103 -8.74 11.39 11.00
CA TYR A 103 -8.17 12.73 10.89
C TYR A 103 -7.55 13.11 12.22
N ASN A 104 -6.36 13.72 12.18
CA ASN A 104 -5.78 14.33 13.36
C ASN A 104 -6.48 15.66 13.60
N VAL A 105 -7.69 15.59 14.15
CA VAL A 105 -8.39 16.75 14.66
C VAL A 105 -8.04 16.90 16.14
N PRO A 106 -7.67 18.11 16.60
CA PRO A 106 -7.66 18.40 18.02
C PRO A 106 -9.03 18.03 18.57
N SER A 107 -9.08 16.98 19.36
CA SER A 107 -10.32 16.58 20.00
C SER A 107 -10.76 17.74 20.87
N ALA A 108 -11.99 18.21 20.71
CA ALA A 108 -12.62 19.18 21.61
C ALA A 108 -12.88 18.54 22.99
N LYS A 109 -11.81 18.12 23.66
CA LYS A 109 -11.77 17.62 25.04
C LYS A 109 -10.48 18.07 25.72
N HIS A 110 -10.36 19.39 25.83
CA HIS A 110 -9.89 20.11 27.03
C HIS A 110 -10.63 21.46 27.13
N ALA A 111 -11.94 21.44 26.85
CA ALA A 111 -12.85 22.51 27.26
C ALA A 111 -13.91 21.85 28.15
N GLU A 112 -13.87 22.21 29.43
CA GLU A 112 -14.89 22.00 30.48
C GLU A 112 -14.94 20.61 31.17
N HIS A 113 -14.11 20.41 32.20
CA HIS A 113 -14.45 20.64 33.62
C HIS A 113 -13.21 20.44 34.50
#